data_AF-A0A519K2E1-F1
#
_entry.id   AF-A0A519K2E1-F1
#
_cell.length_a   1.000
_cell.length_b   1.000
_cell.length_c   1.000
_cell.angle_alpha   90.00
_cell.angle_beta   90.00
_cell.angle_gamma   90.00
#
_symmetry.space_group_name_H-M   'P 1'
#
loop_
_entity.id
_entity.type
_entity.pdbx_description
1 polymer ?
#
loop_
_entity_poly.entity_id
_entity_poly.type
_entity_poly.pdbx_seq_one_letter_code
_entity_poly.pdbx_strand_id
1 'polypeptide(L)'
;MARICHEQEFKEGTELMLDTLVRHATFKVLADIKNMTIIGMEDQQWLNTHFLPRAIELGFKVLAIVKPDHYFNKVAIENISYKVDKNKLAIHFFDNVEHAREWLNLLP
;
A
#
# COMPACT_ATOMS: atom_id res chain seq x y z
N MET A 1 28.75 12.04 0.99
CA MET A 1 27.57 11.58 1.75
C MET A 1 26.72 10.72 0.84
N ALA A 2 26.94 9.40 0.84
CA ALA A 2 26.13 8.48 0.05
C ALA A 2 24.88 8.13 0.87
N ARG A 3 23.73 8.66 0.46
CA ARG A 3 22.43 8.32 1.03
C ARG A 3 21.87 7.16 0.21
N ILE A 4 22.19 5.94 0.61
CA ILE A 4 21.54 4.71 0.12
C ILE A 4 20.61 4.24 1.25
N CYS A 5 19.49 4.92 1.45
CA CYS A 5 18.49 4.60 2.48
C CYS A 5 17.07 5.03 2.01
N HIS A 6 16.56 4.48 0.91
CA HIS A 6 15.14 4.65 0.56
C HIS A 6 14.41 3.31 0.42
N GLU A 7 15.08 2.30 -0.15
CA GLU A 7 14.48 0.99 -0.36
C GLU A 7 14.21 0.24 0.96
N GLN A 8 15.15 0.32 1.91
CA GLN A 8 15.02 -0.35 3.20
C GLN A 8 13.89 0.25 4.05
N GLU A 9 13.75 1.59 4.07
CA GLU A 9 12.69 2.28 4.80
C GLU A 9 11.29 1.92 4.27
N PHE A 10 11.15 1.76 2.95
CA PHE A 10 9.88 1.38 2.34
C PHE A 10 9.45 -0.04 2.73
N LYS A 11 10.36 -1.02 2.59
CA LYS A 11 10.07 -2.41 2.94
C LYS A 11 9.81 -2.56 4.43
N GLU A 12 10.63 -1.94 5.29
CA GLU A 12 10.44 -1.96 6.75
C GLU A 12 9.09 -1.35 7.16
N GLY A 13 8.71 -0.20 6.59
CA GLY A 13 7.40 0.41 6.85
C GLY A 13 6.23 -0.49 6.41
N THR A 14 6.38 -1.15 5.26
CA THR A 14 5.37 -2.07 4.72
C THR A 14 5.25 -3.34 5.58
N GLU A 15 6.36 -3.89 6.08
CA GLU A 15 6.37 -5.02 7.01
C GLU A 15 5.76 -4.66 8.38
N LEU A 16 6.09 -3.48 8.92
CA LEU A 16 5.50 -2.99 10.16
C LEU A 16 3.97 -2.82 10.03
N MET A 17 3.50 -2.34 8.88
CA MET A 17 2.07 -2.26 8.59
C MET A 17 1.42 -3.64 8.61
N LEU A 18 2.04 -4.66 8.01
CA LEU A 18 1.52 -6.02 8.01
C LEU A 18 1.52 -6.64 9.42
N ASP A 19 2.58 -6.46 10.19
CA ASP A 19 2.65 -6.93 11.58
C ASP A 19 1.55 -6.27 12.43
N THR A 20 1.32 -4.98 12.25
CA THR A 20 0.22 -4.26 12.91
C THR A 20 -1.14 -4.81 12.47
N LEU A 21 -1.31 -5.10 11.18
CA LEU A 21 -2.54 -5.68 10.65
C LEU A 21 -2.87 -7.02 11.33
N VAL A 22 -1.87 -7.90 11.41
CA VAL A 22 -2.00 -9.23 12.02
C VAL A 22 -2.25 -9.12 13.53
N ARG A 23 -1.46 -8.31 14.26
CA ARG A 23 -1.59 -8.17 15.72
C ARG A 23 -2.94 -7.63 16.15
N HIS A 24 -3.53 -6.74 15.36
CA HIS A 24 -4.83 -6.14 15.67
C HIS A 24 -6.01 -6.84 15.00
N ALA A 25 -5.78 -7.96 14.30
CA ALA A 25 -6.79 -8.70 13.55
C ALA A 25 -7.66 -7.81 12.64
N THR A 26 -7.06 -6.75 12.09
CA THR A 26 -7.71 -5.91 11.08
C THR A 26 -7.41 -6.49 9.70
N PHE A 27 -8.18 -6.07 8.71
CA PHE A 27 -8.01 -6.44 7.31
C PHE A 27 -8.01 -5.21 6.38
N LYS A 28 -8.05 -4.01 6.98
CA LYS A 28 -8.22 -2.70 6.33
C LYS A 28 -6.96 -1.86 6.54
N VAL A 29 -6.46 -1.26 5.48
CA VAL A 29 -5.29 -0.36 5.49
C VAL A 29 -5.63 0.95 4.79
N LEU A 30 -5.25 2.07 5.41
CA LEU A 30 -5.19 3.37 4.78
C LEU A 30 -3.71 3.69 4.49
N ALA A 31 -3.35 3.77 3.22
CA ALA A 31 -2.03 4.17 2.77
C ALA A 31 -2.09 5.63 2.30
N ASP A 32 -1.54 6.55 3.10
CA ASP A 32 -1.29 7.92 2.65
C ASP A 32 0.08 8.01 2.00
N ILE A 33 0.09 8.01 0.66
CA ILE A 33 1.31 8.12 -0.14
C ILE A 33 1.40 9.46 -0.87
N LYS A 34 0.61 10.46 -0.44
CA LYS A 34 0.50 11.75 -1.10
C LYS A 34 1.87 12.41 -1.35
N ASN A 35 2.69 12.41 -0.31
CA ASN A 35 4.02 13.02 -0.28
C ASN A 35 5.16 12.02 -0.58
N MET A 36 4.83 10.80 -0.98
CA MET A 36 5.85 9.81 -1.33
C MET A 36 6.50 10.22 -2.66
N THR A 37 7.83 10.30 -2.69
CA THR A 37 8.57 10.81 -3.85
C THR A 37 8.73 9.77 -4.96
N ILE A 38 9.09 8.53 -4.62
CA ILE A 38 9.30 7.46 -5.59
C ILE A 38 9.08 6.07 -4.96
N ILE A 39 8.39 5.18 -5.67
CA ILE A 39 8.38 3.74 -5.42
C ILE A 39 9.27 3.10 -6.49
N GLY A 40 10.46 2.64 -6.10
CA GLY A 40 11.43 2.08 -7.04
C GLY A 40 10.91 0.83 -7.75
N MET A 41 11.50 0.48 -8.90
CA MET A 41 11.10 -0.73 -9.63
C MET A 41 11.32 -2.00 -8.80
N GLU A 42 12.39 -2.04 -7.99
CA GLU A 42 12.70 -3.15 -7.09
C GLU A 42 11.66 -3.28 -5.97
N ASP A 43 11.21 -2.17 -5.39
CA ASP A 43 10.11 -2.15 -4.42
C ASP A 43 8.79 -2.60 -5.05
N GLN A 44 8.47 -2.14 -6.27
CA GLN A 44 7.29 -2.60 -7.01
C GLN A 44 7.36 -4.12 -7.27
N GLN A 45 8.52 -4.65 -7.65
CA GLN A 45 8.71 -6.07 -7.88
C GLN A 45 8.57 -6.87 -6.58
N TRP A 46 9.18 -6.40 -5.49
CA TRP A 46 9.07 -7.01 -4.17
C TRP A 46 7.63 -7.02 -3.66
N LEU A 47 6.89 -5.90 -3.84
CA LEU A 47 5.47 -5.83 -3.50
C LEU A 47 4.65 -6.91 -4.22
N ASN A 48 4.83 -7.01 -5.54
CA ASN A 48 4.04 -7.92 -6.37
C ASN A 48 4.40 -9.40 -6.18
N THR A 49 5.67 -9.71 -5.94
CA THR A 49 6.16 -11.11 -5.95
C THR A 49 6.31 -11.70 -4.56
N HIS A 50 6.49 -10.89 -3.52
CA HIS A 50 6.72 -11.35 -2.15
C HIS A 50 5.66 -10.82 -1.19
N PHE A 51 5.52 -9.50 -1.10
CA PHE A 51 4.74 -8.91 -0.01
C PHE A 51 3.23 -9.12 -0.17
N LEU A 52 2.63 -8.70 -1.29
CA LEU A 52 1.18 -8.71 -1.48
C LEU A 52 0.58 -10.13 -1.42
N PRO A 53 1.17 -11.17 -2.05
CA PRO A 53 0.66 -12.53 -1.91
C PRO A 53 0.58 -12.98 -0.44
N ARG A 54 1.66 -12.80 0.31
CA ARG A 54 1.73 -13.16 1.74
C ARG A 54 0.79 -12.31 2.59
N ALA A 55 0.72 -11.01 2.36
CA ALA A 55 -0.14 -10.10 3.11
C ALA A 55 -1.62 -10.47 2.93
N ILE A 56 -2.03 -10.80 1.71
CA ILE A 56 -3.39 -11.27 1.39
C ILE A 56 -3.70 -12.58 2.11
N GLU A 57 -2.78 -13.54 2.10
CA GLU A 57 -2.92 -14.81 2.84
C GLU A 57 -3.08 -14.60 4.36
N LEU A 58 -2.40 -13.58 4.90
CA LEU A 58 -2.49 -13.18 6.31
C LEU A 58 -3.73 -12.33 6.64
N GLY A 59 -4.63 -12.10 5.68
CA GLY A 59 -5.91 -11.45 5.90
C GLY A 59 -6.01 -10.00 5.46
N PHE A 60 -5.02 -9.48 4.73
CA PHE A 60 -5.13 -8.15 4.11
C PHE A 60 -6.14 -8.16 2.95
N LYS A 61 -7.24 -7.42 3.09
CA LYS A 61 -8.37 -7.48 2.14
C LYS A 61 -8.79 -6.13 1.56
N VAL A 62 -8.51 -5.04 2.25
CA VAL A 62 -9.00 -3.70 1.85
C VAL A 62 -7.89 -2.67 1.98
N LEU A 63 -7.64 -1.96 0.89
CA LEU A 63 -6.64 -0.89 0.79
C LEU A 63 -7.28 0.40 0.29
N ALA A 64 -7.29 1.44 1.12
CA ALA A 64 -7.58 2.81 0.73
C ALA A 64 -6.26 3.55 0.48
N ILE A 65 -6.08 4.12 -0.71
CA ILE A 65 -4.86 4.84 -1.10
C ILE A 65 -5.19 6.32 -1.28
N VAL A 66 -4.55 7.20 -0.51
CA VAL A 66 -4.54 8.63 -0.83
C VAL A 66 -3.51 8.86 -1.94
N LYS A 67 -3.98 9.34 -3.08
CA LYS A 67 -3.18 9.40 -4.32
C LYS A 67 -1.91 10.22 -4.13
N PRO A 68 -0.79 9.81 -4.74
CA PRO A 68 0.45 10.58 -4.74
C PRO A 68 0.29 11.84 -5.59
N ASP A 69 0.89 12.94 -5.15
CA ASP A 69 0.97 14.16 -5.98
C ASP A 69 1.96 13.98 -7.13
N HIS A 70 3.01 13.17 -6.92
CA HIS A 70 4.07 12.90 -7.88
C HIS A 70 3.65 11.91 -8.99
N TYR A 71 3.83 12.31 -10.26
CA TYR A 71 3.42 11.54 -11.45
C TYR A 71 3.97 10.12 -11.51
N PHE A 72 5.28 9.93 -11.23
CA PHE A 72 5.89 8.60 -11.26
C PHE A 72 5.25 7.62 -10.27
N ASN A 73 4.80 8.12 -9.12
CA ASN A 73 4.11 7.30 -8.15
C ASN A 73 2.69 6.97 -8.58
N LYS A 74 2.01 7.83 -9.35
CA LYS A 74 0.72 7.49 -9.98
C LYS A 74 0.87 6.28 -10.91
N VAL A 75 1.90 6.29 -11.75
CA VAL A 75 2.20 5.17 -12.64
C VAL A 75 2.55 3.89 -11.86
N ALA A 76 3.36 4.02 -10.79
CA ALA A 76 3.72 2.88 -9.95
C ALA A 76 2.49 2.22 -9.29
N ILE A 77 1.59 3.00 -8.70
CA ILE A 77 0.38 2.45 -8.06
C ILE A 77 -0.58 1.82 -9.07
N GLU A 78 -0.71 2.40 -10.26
CA GLU A 78 -1.53 1.83 -11.32
C GLU A 78 -0.98 0.46 -11.73
N ASN A 79 0.33 0.37 -11.95
CA ASN A 79 1.01 -0.89 -12.31
C ASN A 79 0.89 -1.97 -11.24
N ILE A 80 1.02 -1.61 -9.96
CA ILE A 80 0.83 -2.55 -8.85
C ILE A 80 -0.64 -3.00 -8.78
N SER A 81 -1.57 -2.04 -8.77
CA SER A 81 -3.01 -2.32 -8.63
C SER A 81 -3.58 -3.18 -9.76
N TYR A 82 -3.05 -3.04 -10.98
CA TYR A 82 -3.47 -3.85 -12.13
C TYR A 82 -3.10 -5.34 -11.98
N LYS A 83 -2.03 -5.65 -11.25
CA LYS A 83 -1.54 -7.03 -11.06
C LYS A 83 -2.22 -7.75 -9.90
N VAL A 84 -2.96 -7.02 -9.06
CA VAL A 84 -3.65 -7.58 -7.90
C VAL A 84 -4.98 -8.20 -8.32
N ASP A 85 -5.25 -9.40 -7.83
CA ASP A 85 -6.58 -10.01 -7.94
C ASP A 85 -7.59 -9.22 -7.09
N LYS A 86 -8.48 -8.49 -7.75
CA LYS A 86 -9.48 -7.63 -7.11
C LYS A 86 -10.50 -8.39 -6.25
N ASN A 87 -10.61 -9.71 -6.43
CA ASN A 87 -11.43 -10.55 -5.55
C ASN A 87 -10.74 -10.86 -4.22
N LYS A 88 -9.42 -10.70 -4.15
CA LYS A 88 -8.61 -10.96 -2.96
C LYS A 88 -8.24 -9.69 -2.18
N LEU A 89 -8.03 -8.59 -2.89
CA LEU A 89 -7.71 -7.30 -2.30
C LEU A 89 -8.47 -6.17 -3.03
N ALA A 90 -9.38 -5.53 -2.31
CA ALA A 90 -10.12 -4.36 -2.78
C ALA A 90 -9.25 -3.11 -2.63
N ILE A 91 -9.00 -2.40 -3.73
CA ILE A 91 -8.19 -1.18 -3.75
C ILE A 91 -9.07 -0.01 -4.18
N HIS A 92 -9.10 1.05 -3.36
CA HIS A 92 -9.83 2.29 -3.65
C HIS A 92 -8.91 3.51 -3.49
N PHE A 93 -9.05 4.48 -4.40
CA PHE A 93 -8.21 5.67 -4.42
C PHE A 93 -9.00 6.91 -3.98
N PHE A 94 -8.36 7.76 -3.18
CA PHE A 94 -8.93 8.97 -2.59
C PHE A 94 -8.00 10.16 -2.79
N ASP A 95 -8.56 11.37 -2.73
CA ASP A 95 -7.78 12.62 -2.86
C ASP A 95 -7.33 13.18 -1.50
N ASN A 96 -7.91 12.70 -0.40
CA ASN A 96 -7.55 13.07 0.97
C ASN A 96 -7.77 11.91 1.96
N VAL A 97 -7.17 12.05 3.15
CA VAL A 97 -7.20 11.03 4.21
C VAL A 97 -8.59 10.94 4.85
N GLU A 98 -9.30 12.06 4.95
CA GLU A 98 -10.62 12.15 5.57
C GLU A 98 -11.63 11.23 4.87
N HIS A 99 -11.80 11.37 3.55
CA HIS A 99 -12.70 10.54 2.75
C HIS A 99 -12.26 9.06 2.74
N ALA A 100 -10.96 8.80 2.70
CA ALA A 100 -10.44 7.43 2.78
C ALA A 100 -10.82 6.76 4.10
N ARG A 101 -10.68 7.49 5.22
CA ARG A 101 -11.01 7.01 6.56
C ARG A 101 -12.51 6.80 6.73
N GLU A 102 -13.32 7.74 6.28
CA GLU A 102 -14.78 7.61 6.30
C GLU A 102 -15.24 6.37 5.54
N TRP A 103 -14.71 6.15 4.34
CA TRP A 103 -15.03 4.98 3.54
C TRP A 103 -14.67 3.67 4.25
N LEU A 104 -13.48 3.58 4.87
CA LEU A 104 -13.08 2.38 5.62
C LEU A 104 -14.00 2.07 6.81
N ASN A 105 -14.52 3.11 7.46
CA ASN A 105 -15.46 2.98 8.57
C ASN A 105 -16.87 2.55 8.13
N LEU A 106 -17.25 2.78 6.87
CA LEU A 106 -18.51 2.32 6.30
C LEU A 106 -18.49 0.85 5.89
N LEU A 107 -17.29 0.26 5.75
CA LEU A 107 -17.16 -1.16 5.47
C LEU A 107 -17.49 -1.97 6.73
N PRO A 108 -18.17 -3.13 6.57
CA PRO A 108 -18.50 -4.02 7.68
C PRO A 108 -17.26 -4.54 8.42
#